data_AF-A0A6A5GUI7-F1
#
_entry.id   AF-A0A6A5GUI7-F1
#
_cell.length_a   1.000
_cell.length_b   1.000
_cell.length_c   1.000
_cell.angle_alpha   90.00
_cell.angle_beta   90.00
_cell.angle_gamma   90.00
#
_symmetry.space_group_name_H-M   'P 1'
#
loop_
_entity.id
_entity.type
_entity.pdbx_description
1 polymer ?
#
loop_
_entity_poly.entity_id
_entity_poly.type
_entity_poly.pdbx_seq_one_letter_code
_entity_poly.pdbx_strand_id
1 'polypeptide(L)'
;MDKTSFERDSESAYGSEVSSNATFKLQKDRFQIEESTTKKEIWYEWIRNRLRHYMILELLFSICLVLILWKQYHISSQNDKTIELISSIQSEFRNFKLDIESNRASKPTDFNENTGNKKLEELVEEVMKDIKNPSIERNQKSKEYPKQVIPNEVNSSPNNSVFLINAASLILGATVDSSRSSNSDNNPFFGRDQSGYVLIDRSNPPSDKAWCSNEENPILTIDLAKYIRPISVSYQHSKWSGIVPDGAPSRYDVLACLDYYCNNLEPLATNCEYKATSDNKKEQFCSIPFNKNHSSIGKIQFHFRQNHGNVMKTCAHSIRVYGETKEVPKVKERTLKQAETCSELTYDYHHKSWTYNMLDYKNCTILYSNDCCTECPECCDECLIQDTNWSTIGNSCLILISILLALFVGLIIYCAVQEAIEDANEMIRLKNELK
;
A
#
# COMPACT_ATOMS: atom_id res chain seq x y z
N MET A 1 -64.98 96.38 -5.06
CA MET A 1 -66.40 96.77 -4.92
C MET A 1 -67.20 95.89 -5.84
N ASP A 2 -68.21 95.20 -5.29
CA ASP A 2 -69.54 94.92 -5.84
C ASP A 2 -69.73 95.01 -7.38
N LYS A 3 -70.49 94.17 -8.07
CA LYS A 3 -71.43 93.10 -7.72
C LYS A 3 -71.86 92.47 -9.04
N THR A 4 -72.19 91.19 -8.95
CA THR A 4 -73.12 90.43 -9.80
C THR A 4 -74.36 91.19 -10.27
N SER A 5 -74.81 90.92 -11.51
CA SER A 5 -76.18 90.48 -11.87
C SER A 5 -76.34 90.42 -13.40
N PHE A 6 -76.66 89.27 -13.99
CA PHE A 6 -77.98 88.64 -14.17
C PHE A 6 -78.76 89.14 -15.41
N GLU A 7 -78.76 88.28 -16.43
CA GLU A 7 -79.94 87.73 -17.12
C GLU A 7 -80.82 88.65 -17.99
N ARG A 8 -80.92 88.31 -19.29
CA ARG A 8 -82.22 88.14 -19.95
C ARG A 8 -82.17 87.30 -21.22
N ASP A 9 -83.31 86.64 -21.40
CA ASP A 9 -83.71 85.53 -22.25
C ASP A 9 -83.85 85.81 -23.76
N SER A 10 -84.30 84.74 -24.43
CA SER A 10 -85.14 84.67 -25.64
C SER A 10 -84.36 84.75 -26.98
N GLU A 11 -84.49 83.80 -27.92
CA GLU A 11 -85.70 83.15 -28.42
C GLU A 11 -85.46 81.73 -28.98
N SER A 12 -86.55 80.96 -28.93
CA SER A 12 -86.77 79.64 -29.51
C SER A 12 -86.99 79.66 -31.03
N ALA A 13 -86.47 78.66 -31.75
CA ALA A 13 -87.15 78.10 -32.92
C ALA A 13 -86.81 76.61 -33.07
N TYR A 14 -87.87 75.81 -33.02
CA TYR A 14 -87.93 74.36 -33.20
C TYR A 14 -87.50 73.95 -34.63
N GLY A 15 -86.71 72.89 -34.75
CA GLY A 15 -86.35 72.26 -36.02
C GLY A 15 -85.73 70.89 -35.77
N SER A 16 -86.58 69.87 -35.64
CA SER A 16 -86.20 68.46 -35.53
C SER A 16 -85.73 67.92 -36.89
N GLU A 17 -84.58 67.26 -36.96
CA GLU A 17 -84.48 65.80 -37.18
C GLU A 17 -83.02 65.33 -37.35
N VAL A 18 -82.65 64.42 -36.45
CA VAL A 18 -81.66 63.33 -36.46
C VAL A 18 -80.80 63.12 -37.72
N SER A 19 -79.47 63.11 -37.55
CA SER A 19 -78.56 62.11 -38.14
C SER A 19 -77.12 62.24 -37.63
N SER A 20 -76.73 61.28 -36.79
CA SER A 20 -75.38 60.71 -36.56
C SER A 20 -74.20 61.17 -37.45
N ASN A 21 -73.08 61.63 -36.86
CA ASN A 21 -71.93 60.77 -36.52
C ASN A 21 -70.73 61.57 -35.97
N ALA A 22 -69.94 60.87 -35.17
CA ALA A 22 -68.95 61.35 -34.21
C ALA A 22 -67.83 62.25 -34.74
N THR A 23 -67.51 63.28 -33.93
CA THR A 23 -66.28 64.08 -34.01
C THR A 23 -65.49 63.83 -32.72
N PHE A 24 -64.25 63.34 -32.81
CA PHE A 24 -63.11 63.96 -32.12
C PHE A 24 -61.79 63.24 -32.43
N LYS A 25 -60.93 63.91 -33.22
CA LYS A 25 -59.47 63.73 -33.16
C LYS A 25 -58.97 64.50 -31.94
N LEU A 26 -58.27 63.85 -31.02
CA LEU A 26 -57.15 64.50 -30.34
C LEU A 26 -56.13 63.45 -29.88
N GLN A 27 -55.02 63.47 -30.60
CA GLN A 27 -53.79 62.73 -30.46
C GLN A 27 -53.15 63.00 -29.09
N LYS A 28 -52.87 61.94 -28.34
CA LYS A 28 -51.99 61.96 -27.16
C LYS A 28 -51.05 60.77 -27.26
N ASP A 29 -49.97 60.95 -28.01
CA ASP A 29 -48.88 59.99 -28.09
C ASP A 29 -48.22 59.84 -26.71
N ARG A 30 -48.45 58.70 -26.06
CA ARG A 30 -47.62 58.19 -24.96
C ARG A 30 -46.44 57.48 -25.62
N PHE A 31 -45.25 58.07 -25.55
CA PHE A 31 -44.01 57.32 -25.70
C PHE A 31 -43.99 56.25 -24.60
N GLN A 32 -44.14 54.98 -24.97
CA GLN A 32 -43.72 53.86 -24.14
C GLN A 32 -42.25 53.61 -24.45
N ILE A 33 -41.40 53.75 -23.43
CA ILE A 33 -40.04 53.21 -23.46
C ILE A 33 -40.23 51.70 -23.27
N GLU A 34 -40.01 50.95 -24.34
CA GLU A 34 -39.93 49.49 -24.31
C GLU A 34 -38.62 49.11 -23.60
N GLU A 35 -38.73 48.60 -22.38
CA GLU A 35 -37.61 48.15 -21.55
C GLU A 35 -37.07 46.81 -22.09
N SER A 36 -35.74 46.69 -22.14
CA SER A 36 -34.96 45.66 -22.83
C SER A 36 -35.10 44.24 -22.28
N THR A 37 -36.21 43.56 -22.53
CA THR A 37 -36.44 42.16 -22.13
C THR A 37 -35.76 41.14 -23.06
N THR A 38 -35.46 41.50 -24.31
CA THR A 38 -34.90 40.59 -25.33
C THR A 38 -33.42 40.23 -25.15
N LYS A 39 -32.60 41.09 -24.52
CA LYS A 39 -31.15 40.85 -24.36
C LYS A 39 -30.85 39.84 -23.23
N LYS A 40 -31.68 39.80 -22.18
CA LYS A 40 -31.55 38.90 -21.03
C LYS A 40 -31.82 37.43 -21.39
N GLU A 41 -32.83 37.17 -22.23
CA GLU A 41 -33.18 35.79 -22.63
C GLU A 41 -32.09 35.14 -23.51
N ILE A 42 -31.52 35.89 -24.46
CA ILE A 42 -30.48 35.39 -25.38
C ILE A 42 -29.19 35.02 -24.61
N TRP A 43 -28.84 35.79 -23.59
CA TRP A 43 -27.63 35.56 -22.79
C TRP A 43 -27.77 34.33 -21.87
N TYR A 44 -28.94 34.15 -21.26
CA TYR A 44 -29.23 33.00 -20.40
C TYR A 44 -29.22 31.68 -21.18
N GLU A 45 -29.73 31.68 -22.42
CA GLU A 45 -29.68 30.49 -23.28
C GLU A 45 -28.25 30.15 -23.73
N TRP A 46 -27.44 31.16 -24.04
CA TRP A 46 -26.05 30.98 -24.44
C TRP A 46 -25.18 30.42 -23.30
N ILE A 47 -25.34 30.93 -22.08
CA ILE A 47 -24.64 30.42 -20.88
C ILE A 47 -25.05 28.99 -20.54
N ARG A 48 -26.36 28.71 -20.57
CA ARG A 48 -26.89 27.36 -20.35
C ARG A 48 -26.26 26.35 -21.31
N ASN A 49 -26.05 26.74 -22.56
CA ASN A 49 -25.45 25.87 -23.58
C ASN A 49 -23.94 25.68 -23.40
N ARG A 50 -23.23 26.72 -22.93
CA ARG A 50 -21.78 26.70 -22.71
C ARG A 50 -21.41 25.91 -21.45
N LEU A 51 -22.16 26.07 -20.36
CA LEU A 51 -22.01 25.27 -19.13
C LEU A 51 -22.27 23.78 -19.38
N ARG A 52 -23.27 23.45 -20.20
CA ARG A 52 -23.57 22.05 -20.57
C ARG A 52 -22.42 21.39 -21.32
N HIS A 53 -21.77 22.11 -22.25
CA HIS A 53 -20.66 21.57 -23.03
C HIS A 53 -19.42 21.29 -22.19
N TYR A 54 -19.03 22.21 -21.30
CA TYR A 54 -17.86 22.00 -20.42
C TYR A 54 -18.11 20.88 -19.39
N MET A 55 -19.32 20.80 -18.82
CA MET A 55 -19.71 19.69 -17.92
C MET A 55 -19.68 18.33 -18.60
N ILE A 56 -20.09 18.25 -19.87
CA ILE A 56 -20.04 17.01 -20.66
C ILE A 56 -18.59 16.63 -20.99
N LEU A 57 -17.75 17.60 -21.36
CA LEU A 57 -16.34 17.37 -21.64
C LEU A 57 -15.56 16.92 -20.41
N GLU A 58 -15.80 17.52 -19.24
CA GLU A 58 -15.18 17.10 -17.98
C GLU A 58 -15.65 15.72 -17.54
N LEU A 59 -16.94 15.39 -17.73
CA LEU A 59 -17.45 14.04 -17.47
C LEU A 59 -16.81 13.00 -18.40
N LEU A 60 -16.69 13.31 -19.69
CA LEU A 60 -16.02 12.44 -20.67
C LEU A 60 -14.53 12.27 -20.35
N PHE A 61 -13.86 13.35 -19.95
CA PHE A 61 -12.45 13.31 -19.53
C PHE A 61 -12.26 12.45 -18.27
N SER A 62 -13.17 12.57 -17.29
CA SER A 62 -13.18 11.73 -16.09
C SER A 62 -13.40 10.25 -16.43
N ILE A 63 -14.36 9.94 -17.31
CA ILE A 63 -14.59 8.57 -17.81
C ILE A 63 -13.34 8.03 -18.52
N CYS A 64 -12.70 8.84 -19.38
CA CYS A 64 -11.46 8.45 -20.06
C CYS A 64 -10.32 8.19 -19.07
N LEU A 65 -10.15 9.01 -18.03
CA LEU A 65 -9.15 8.78 -16.98
C LEU A 65 -9.40 7.48 -16.22
N VAL A 66 -10.66 7.19 -15.86
CA VAL A 66 -11.02 5.92 -15.19
C VAL A 66 -10.71 4.72 -16.10
N LEU A 67 -11.02 4.80 -17.40
CA LEU A 67 -10.71 3.73 -18.36
C LEU A 67 -9.20 3.54 -18.58
N ILE A 68 -8.43 4.64 -18.62
CA ILE A 68 -6.96 4.59 -18.75
C ILE A 68 -6.34 3.98 -17.49
N LEU A 69 -6.76 4.40 -16.30
CA LEU A 69 -6.28 3.85 -15.03
C LEU A 69 -6.65 2.37 -14.89
N TRP A 70 -7.87 1.98 -15.26
CA TRP A 70 -8.30 0.59 -15.26
C TRP A 70 -7.46 -0.27 -16.20
N LYS A 71 -7.19 0.22 -17.42
CA LYS A 71 -6.36 -0.47 -18.40
C LYS A 71 -4.89 -0.55 -17.95
N GLN A 72 -4.34 0.52 -17.40
CA GLN A 72 -2.96 0.55 -16.89
C GLN A 72 -2.78 -0.45 -15.73
N TYR A 73 -3.74 -0.50 -14.81
CA TYR A 73 -3.73 -1.45 -13.70
C TYR A 73 -3.86 -2.91 -14.18
N HIS A 74 -4.76 -3.17 -15.15
CA HIS A 74 -4.91 -4.50 -15.73
C HIS A 74 -3.64 -4.97 -16.46
N ILE A 75 -2.97 -4.06 -17.20
CA ILE A 75 -1.70 -4.36 -17.87
C ILE A 75 -0.57 -4.60 -16.85
N SER A 76 -0.52 -3.82 -15.76
CA SER A 76 0.47 -4.03 -14.69
C SER A 76 0.33 -5.41 -14.04
N SER A 77 -0.90 -5.83 -13.73
CA SER A 77 -1.17 -7.15 -13.14
C SER A 77 -0.78 -8.32 -14.06
N GLN A 78 -0.86 -8.13 -15.38
CA GLN A 78 -0.39 -9.10 -16.37
C GLN A 78 1.15 -9.11 -16.49
N ASN A 79 1.78 -7.93 -16.36
CA ASN A 79 3.23 -7.81 -16.38
C ASN A 79 3.90 -8.45 -15.16
N ASP A 80 3.29 -8.38 -13.97
CA ASP A 80 3.86 -9.01 -12.76
C ASP A 80 3.95 -10.55 -12.94
N LYS A 81 2.89 -11.17 -13.47
CA LYS A 81 2.89 -12.60 -13.83
C LYS A 81 3.92 -12.94 -14.92
N THR A 82 4.15 -12.02 -15.84
CA THR A 82 5.13 -12.20 -16.93
C THR A 82 6.57 -12.06 -16.41
N ILE A 83 6.82 -11.13 -15.48
CA ILE A 83 8.12 -10.95 -14.80
C ILE A 83 8.43 -12.15 -13.90
N GLU A 84 7.42 -12.71 -13.22
CA GLU A 84 7.53 -13.92 -12.40
C GLU A 84 7.84 -15.17 -13.26
N LEU A 85 7.18 -15.31 -14.41
CA LEU A 85 7.52 -16.37 -15.38
C LEU A 85 8.93 -16.19 -15.95
N ILE A 86 9.35 -14.96 -16.26
CA ILE A 86 10.70 -14.67 -16.77
C ILE A 86 11.76 -14.95 -15.69
N SER A 87 11.51 -14.61 -14.43
CA SER A 87 12.45 -14.85 -13.32
C SER A 87 12.56 -16.34 -12.98
N SER A 88 11.44 -17.08 -13.03
CA SER A 88 11.41 -18.53 -12.91
C SER A 88 12.22 -19.20 -14.02
N ILE A 89 11.97 -18.84 -15.29
CA ILE A 89 12.72 -19.35 -16.45
C ILE A 89 14.21 -19.01 -16.35
N GLN A 90 14.57 -17.79 -15.93
CA GLN A 90 15.98 -17.40 -15.74
C GLN A 90 16.65 -18.18 -14.62
N SER A 91 15.92 -18.50 -13.54
CA SER A 91 16.44 -19.30 -12.42
C SER A 91 16.72 -20.74 -12.84
N GLU A 92 15.81 -21.36 -13.61
CA GLU A 92 16.02 -22.70 -14.16
C GLU A 92 17.17 -22.70 -15.16
N PHE A 93 17.24 -21.71 -16.06
CA PHE A 93 18.33 -21.60 -17.03
C PHE A 93 19.70 -21.43 -16.35
N ARG A 94 19.76 -20.74 -15.20
CA ARG A 94 20.98 -20.59 -14.40
C ARG A 94 21.39 -21.90 -13.72
N ASN A 95 20.43 -22.68 -13.23
CA ASN A 95 20.68 -24.01 -12.68
C ASN A 95 21.17 -24.98 -13.76
N PHE A 96 20.56 -24.97 -14.94
CA PHE A 96 21.02 -25.74 -16.11
C PHE A 96 22.44 -25.36 -16.54
N LYS A 97 22.77 -24.06 -16.55
CA LYS A 97 24.12 -23.60 -16.88
C LYS A 97 25.16 -24.15 -15.89
N LEU A 98 24.85 -24.15 -14.60
CA LEU A 98 25.71 -24.69 -13.55
C LEU A 98 25.87 -26.21 -13.69
N ASP A 99 24.81 -26.93 -14.04
CA ASP A 99 24.88 -28.38 -14.30
C ASP A 99 25.71 -28.70 -15.55
N ILE A 100 25.62 -27.90 -16.60
CA ILE A 100 26.45 -28.06 -17.81
C ILE A 100 27.92 -27.74 -17.53
N GLU A 101 28.22 -26.69 -16.76
CA GLU A 101 29.59 -26.34 -16.35
C GLU A 101 30.18 -27.39 -15.39
N SER A 102 29.38 -27.95 -14.48
CA SER A 102 29.75 -29.07 -13.60
C SER A 102 30.02 -30.37 -14.39
N ASN A 103 29.21 -30.66 -15.39
CA ASN A 103 29.38 -31.81 -16.27
C ASN A 103 30.58 -31.65 -17.24
N ARG A 104 30.91 -30.41 -17.65
CA ARG A 104 32.14 -30.12 -18.41
C ARG A 104 33.40 -30.20 -17.55
N ALA A 105 33.31 -29.83 -16.28
CA ALA A 105 34.44 -29.92 -15.35
C ALA A 105 34.80 -31.37 -14.97
N SER A 106 33.91 -32.33 -15.21
CA SER A 106 34.05 -33.72 -14.75
C SER A 106 34.45 -34.75 -15.82
N LYS A 107 34.76 -34.38 -17.07
CA LYS A 107 35.41 -35.28 -18.06
C LYS A 107 35.99 -34.53 -19.25
N PRO A 108 37.27 -34.73 -19.63
CA PRO A 108 37.69 -34.49 -20.99
C PRO A 108 37.34 -35.70 -21.86
N THR A 109 36.95 -35.44 -23.10
CA THR A 109 37.02 -36.29 -24.32
C THR A 109 35.66 -36.56 -25.01
N ASP A 110 35.61 -36.06 -26.25
CA ASP A 110 34.82 -36.39 -27.44
C ASP A 110 33.33 -36.71 -27.30
N PHE A 111 32.49 -35.76 -27.72
CA PHE A 111 31.09 -36.02 -28.03
C PHE A 111 30.73 -35.62 -29.46
N ASN A 112 30.31 -36.66 -30.19
CA ASN A 112 29.72 -36.64 -31.52
C ASN A 112 28.38 -35.87 -31.50
N GLU A 113 28.21 -34.96 -32.45
CA GLU A 113 27.19 -33.90 -32.52
C GLU A 113 25.74 -34.43 -32.66
N ASN A 114 25.57 -35.73 -32.92
CA ASN A 114 24.26 -36.35 -33.16
C ASN A 114 23.53 -36.89 -31.91
N THR A 115 24.20 -37.04 -30.76
CA THR A 115 23.55 -37.61 -29.56
C THR A 115 22.83 -36.55 -28.72
N GLY A 116 23.26 -35.28 -28.78
CA GLY A 116 22.65 -34.18 -28.02
C GLY A 116 21.28 -33.77 -28.55
N ASN A 117 21.10 -33.77 -29.88
CA ASN A 117 19.88 -33.28 -30.52
C ASN A 117 18.68 -34.22 -30.29
N LYS A 118 18.94 -35.53 -30.23
CA LYS A 118 17.91 -36.55 -29.98
C LYS A 118 17.33 -36.49 -28.56
N LYS A 119 18.17 -36.13 -27.59
CA LYS A 119 17.79 -36.01 -26.18
C LYS A 119 17.02 -34.72 -25.90
N LEU A 120 17.28 -33.68 -26.70
CA LEU A 120 16.55 -32.41 -26.66
C LEU A 120 15.15 -32.54 -27.27
N GLU A 121 14.99 -33.30 -28.36
CA GLU A 121 13.69 -33.61 -28.95
C GLU A 121 12.79 -34.40 -28.01
N GLU A 122 13.34 -35.43 -27.34
CA GLU A 122 12.59 -36.26 -26.38
C GLU A 122 12.10 -35.45 -25.17
N LEU A 123 12.89 -34.48 -24.69
CA LEU A 123 12.52 -33.57 -23.60
C LEU A 123 11.48 -32.51 -24.01
N VAL A 124 11.55 -31.99 -25.25
CA VAL A 124 10.54 -31.06 -25.77
C VAL A 124 9.19 -31.77 -25.91
N GLU A 125 9.18 -33.06 -26.25
CA GLU A 125 7.96 -33.86 -26.33
C GLU A 125 7.35 -34.16 -24.95
N GLU A 126 8.19 -34.35 -23.92
CA GLU A 126 7.77 -34.52 -22.52
C GLU A 126 7.14 -33.24 -21.96
N VAL A 127 7.80 -32.08 -22.16
CA VAL A 127 7.28 -30.77 -21.72
C VAL A 127 5.97 -30.41 -22.43
N MET A 128 5.81 -30.77 -23.71
CA MET A 128 4.56 -30.53 -24.45
C MET A 128 3.40 -31.45 -24.01
N LYS A 129 3.70 -32.57 -23.34
CA LYS A 129 2.71 -33.50 -22.80
C LYS A 129 2.11 -32.99 -21.49
N ASP A 130 2.95 -32.37 -20.65
CA ASP A 130 2.52 -31.75 -19.39
C ASP A 130 1.69 -30.47 -19.59
N ILE A 131 1.92 -29.75 -20.69
CA ILE A 131 1.11 -28.57 -21.06
C ILE A 131 -0.32 -28.96 -21.48
N LYS A 132 -0.56 -30.20 -21.96
CA LYS A 132 -1.86 -30.62 -22.51
C LYS A 132 -2.82 -31.26 -21.51
N ASN A 133 -2.37 -31.69 -20.32
CA ASN A 133 -3.23 -32.33 -19.32
C ASN A 133 -2.97 -31.76 -17.91
N PRO A 134 -3.70 -30.73 -17.48
CA PRO A 134 -3.67 -30.29 -16.10
C PRO A 134 -4.64 -31.17 -15.28
N SER A 135 -4.24 -32.40 -14.95
CA SER A 135 -4.93 -33.18 -13.92
C SER A 135 -4.27 -32.94 -12.57
N ILE A 136 -5.02 -32.27 -11.70
CA ILE A 136 -4.71 -31.99 -10.29
C ILE A 136 -4.44 -33.31 -9.55
N GLU A 137 -3.18 -33.57 -9.21
CA GLU A 137 -2.83 -34.48 -8.11
C GLU A 137 -2.38 -33.68 -6.89
N ARG A 138 -3.34 -33.47 -6.00
CA ARG A 138 -3.16 -32.90 -4.66
C ARG A 138 -2.39 -33.91 -3.80
N ASN A 139 -1.06 -33.83 -3.79
CA ASN A 139 -0.26 -34.43 -2.73
C ASN A 139 -0.17 -33.46 -1.55
N GLN A 140 -1.14 -33.56 -0.64
CA GLN A 140 -1.08 -32.99 0.69
C GLN A 140 0.09 -33.61 1.46
N LYS A 141 1.21 -32.90 1.50
CA LYS A 141 2.19 -33.03 2.58
C LYS A 141 2.23 -31.69 3.29
N SER A 142 1.37 -31.55 4.29
CA SER A 142 1.31 -30.40 5.20
C SER A 142 2.71 -30.07 5.69
N LYS A 143 3.23 -28.90 5.28
CA LYS A 143 4.41 -28.31 5.90
C LYS A 143 3.98 -27.85 7.29
N GLU A 144 4.29 -28.65 8.30
CA GLU A 144 4.04 -28.31 9.70
C GLU A 144 4.95 -27.11 10.07
N TYR A 145 4.35 -25.94 10.25
CA TYR A 145 5.01 -24.81 10.90
C TYR A 145 5.24 -25.20 12.36
N PRO A 146 6.46 -25.05 12.92
CA PRO A 146 6.71 -25.31 14.31
C PRO A 146 5.80 -24.40 15.15
N LYS A 147 4.85 -25.02 15.86
CA LYS A 147 4.29 -24.40 17.06
C LYS A 147 5.46 -24.03 17.97
N GLN A 148 5.40 -22.84 18.58
CA GLN A 148 6.29 -22.47 19.66
C GLN A 148 6.28 -23.59 20.71
N VAL A 149 7.35 -24.39 20.73
CA VAL A 149 7.60 -25.37 21.78
C VAL A 149 8.05 -24.55 22.98
N ILE A 150 7.11 -24.20 23.85
CA ILE A 150 7.43 -23.88 25.24
C ILE A 150 7.97 -25.19 25.83
N PRO A 151 9.19 -25.23 26.40
CA PRO A 151 9.67 -26.41 27.09
C PRO A 151 8.68 -26.76 28.20
N ASN A 152 8.25 -28.03 28.24
CA ASN A 152 7.41 -28.59 29.29
C ASN A 152 7.88 -28.10 30.67
N GLU A 153 6.92 -27.72 31.51
CA GLU A 153 7.09 -27.49 32.94
C GLU A 153 7.95 -28.59 33.55
N VAL A 154 9.22 -28.28 33.78
CA VAL A 154 10.02 -29.01 34.76
C VAL A 154 9.66 -28.34 36.09
N ASN A 155 8.76 -28.99 36.82
CA ASN A 155 8.39 -28.78 38.22
C ASN A 155 9.31 -27.79 38.95
N SER A 156 8.90 -26.52 39.02
CA SER A 156 9.53 -25.55 39.92
C SER A 156 8.45 -24.73 40.63
N SER A 157 8.67 -24.59 41.93
CA SER A 157 7.82 -23.98 42.96
C SER A 157 7.07 -22.70 42.54
N PRO A 158 5.88 -22.39 43.10
CA PRO A 158 4.90 -21.44 42.55
C PRO A 158 5.27 -19.94 42.61
N ASN A 159 6.50 -19.55 42.96
CA ASN A 159 6.81 -18.15 43.30
C ASN A 159 7.82 -17.42 42.40
N ASN A 160 8.37 -18.04 41.34
CA ASN A 160 9.28 -17.36 40.40
C ASN A 160 9.22 -18.00 38.99
N SER A 161 8.06 -18.03 38.32
CA SER A 161 8.01 -18.49 36.94
C SER A 161 8.66 -17.45 36.02
N VAL A 162 9.82 -17.81 35.48
CA VAL A 162 10.51 -17.03 34.45
C VAL A 162 10.25 -17.70 33.11
N PHE A 163 9.77 -16.94 32.13
CA PHE A 163 9.41 -17.42 30.80
C PHE A 163 10.51 -17.10 29.79
N LEU A 164 10.83 -18.06 28.93
CA LEU A 164 11.72 -17.87 27.79
C LEU A 164 10.90 -17.47 26.57
N ILE A 165 11.25 -16.34 25.95
CA ILE A 165 10.54 -15.82 24.77
C ILE A 165 11.52 -15.33 23.69
N ASN A 166 11.08 -15.34 22.44
CA ASN A 166 11.67 -14.51 21.38
C ASN A 166 11.06 -13.10 21.45
N ALA A 167 11.76 -12.17 22.09
CA ALA A 167 11.27 -10.80 22.28
C ALA A 167 11.32 -9.94 21.00
N ALA A 168 12.03 -10.38 19.96
CA ALA A 168 12.05 -9.73 18.64
C ALA A 168 10.93 -10.22 17.71
N SER A 169 9.87 -10.83 18.27
CA SER A 169 8.77 -11.38 17.50
C SER A 169 7.75 -10.32 17.08
N LEU A 170 7.47 -10.22 15.77
CA LEU A 170 6.44 -9.33 15.22
C LEU A 170 5.07 -9.55 15.86
N ILE A 171 4.66 -10.81 16.07
CA ILE A 171 3.35 -11.15 16.65
C ILE A 171 3.23 -10.74 18.12
N LEU A 172 4.35 -10.62 18.83
CA LEU A 172 4.37 -10.13 20.21
C LEU A 172 4.41 -8.59 20.26
N GLY A 173 4.63 -7.93 19.12
CA GLY A 173 4.65 -6.47 19.00
C GLY A 173 6.04 -5.86 18.85
N ALA A 174 7.07 -6.64 18.49
CA ALA A 174 8.38 -6.09 18.18
C ALA A 174 8.35 -5.27 16.89
N THR A 175 9.17 -4.23 16.80
CA THR A 175 9.25 -3.35 15.62
C THR A 175 10.69 -2.95 15.31
N VAL A 176 10.96 -2.62 14.04
CA VAL A 176 12.24 -2.05 13.64
C VAL A 176 12.18 -0.54 13.85
N ASP A 177 13.18 0.00 14.55
CA ASP A 177 13.34 1.45 14.71
C ASP A 177 14.11 2.01 13.52
N SER A 178 13.37 2.40 12.49
CA SER A 178 13.93 2.94 11.25
C SER A 178 14.67 4.27 11.47
N SER A 179 14.42 4.99 12.57
CA SER A 179 15.13 6.25 12.88
C SER A 179 16.53 6.04 13.47
N ARG A 180 16.78 4.83 13.99
CA ARG A 180 18.06 4.40 14.59
C ARG A 180 18.69 3.24 13.84
N SER A 181 18.11 2.85 12.72
CA SER A 181 18.68 1.85 11.82
C SER A 181 19.32 2.57 10.62
N SER A 182 20.30 1.91 10.01
CA SER A 182 20.79 2.29 8.69
C SER A 182 19.66 2.30 7.67
N ASN A 183 19.83 3.09 6.61
CA ASN A 183 18.81 3.20 5.58
C ASN A 183 18.56 1.82 4.93
N SER A 184 17.28 1.48 4.78
CA SER A 184 16.86 0.19 4.26
C SER A 184 16.12 0.32 2.95
N ASP A 185 16.37 -0.61 2.03
CA ASP A 185 15.58 -0.74 0.79
C ASP A 185 14.09 -1.00 1.08
N ASN A 186 13.78 -1.55 2.26
CA ASN A 186 12.42 -1.82 2.70
C ASN A 186 11.73 -0.61 3.34
N ASN A 187 12.44 0.51 3.54
CA ASN A 187 11.87 1.75 4.04
C ASN A 187 12.01 2.86 2.98
N PRO A 188 11.30 2.74 1.84
CA PRO A 188 11.44 3.67 0.74
C PRO A 188 10.90 5.06 1.11
N PHE A 189 11.50 6.11 0.54
CA PHE A 189 11.00 7.48 0.70
C PHE A 189 9.54 7.64 0.21
N PHE A 190 9.16 6.89 -0.83
CA PHE A 190 7.78 6.74 -1.28
C PHE A 190 7.36 5.29 -1.13
N GLY A 191 6.36 5.03 -0.28
CA GLY A 191 5.86 3.69 -0.01
C GLY A 191 5.59 3.48 1.48
N ARG A 192 5.40 2.22 1.85
CA ARG A 192 5.16 1.81 3.24
C ARG A 192 6.37 1.05 3.77
N ASP A 193 6.68 1.21 5.05
CA ASP A 193 7.83 0.56 5.67
C ASP A 193 7.61 -0.96 5.82
N GLN A 194 8.49 -1.73 5.18
CA GLN A 194 8.53 -3.19 5.20
C GLN A 194 9.71 -3.75 6.01
N SER A 195 10.43 -2.89 6.75
CA SER A 195 11.63 -3.27 7.51
C SER A 195 11.37 -4.39 8.53
N GLY A 196 10.12 -4.52 8.98
CA GLY A 196 9.69 -5.56 9.92
C GLY A 196 9.75 -7.01 9.41
N TYR A 197 10.09 -7.26 8.14
CA TYR A 197 10.24 -8.64 7.63
C TYR A 197 11.22 -9.48 8.45
N VAL A 198 12.30 -8.85 8.92
CA VAL A 198 13.33 -9.49 9.74
C VAL A 198 12.83 -10.02 11.09
N LEU A 199 11.66 -9.59 11.54
CA LEU A 199 11.05 -9.92 12.84
C LEU A 199 10.00 -11.04 12.75
N ILE A 200 9.72 -11.53 11.54
CA ILE A 200 8.73 -12.59 11.35
C ILE A 200 9.38 -13.94 11.70
N ASP A 201 8.73 -14.68 12.58
CA ASP A 201 9.17 -16.00 12.99
C ASP A 201 8.77 -17.04 11.92
N ARG A 202 9.66 -17.27 10.94
CA ARG A 202 9.47 -18.24 9.86
C ARG A 202 10.50 -19.34 9.97
N SER A 203 10.08 -20.60 9.79
CA SER A 203 11.02 -21.72 9.67
C SER A 203 11.87 -21.63 8.40
N ASN A 204 11.31 -21.04 7.34
CA ASN A 204 11.98 -20.84 6.06
C ASN A 204 11.64 -19.43 5.55
N PRO A 205 12.47 -18.42 5.84
CA PRO A 205 12.22 -17.07 5.33
C PRO A 205 12.39 -17.02 3.80
N PRO A 206 11.50 -16.32 3.06
CA PRO A 206 11.67 -16.11 1.62
C PRO A 206 12.90 -15.27 1.29
N SER A 207 13.49 -15.47 0.13
CA SER A 207 14.73 -14.78 -0.26
C SER A 207 14.56 -13.28 -0.48
N ASP A 208 13.39 -12.85 -0.93
CA ASP A 208 13.01 -11.47 -1.25
C ASP A 208 12.49 -10.68 -0.04
N LYS A 209 12.28 -11.33 1.11
CA LYS A 209 11.77 -10.72 2.35
C LYS A 209 12.88 -10.62 3.38
N ALA A 210 13.75 -9.62 3.22
CA ALA A 210 14.88 -9.36 4.12
C ALA A 210 15.07 -7.87 4.36
N TRP A 211 15.51 -7.48 5.55
CA TRP A 211 15.98 -6.12 5.78
C TRP A 211 17.36 -5.94 5.13
N CYS A 212 17.47 -5.07 4.14
CA CYS A 212 18.72 -4.84 3.41
C CYS A 212 19.20 -3.41 3.53
N SER A 213 20.51 -3.20 3.60
CA SER A 213 21.16 -1.88 3.58
C SER A 213 22.41 -1.89 2.71
N ASN A 214 22.73 -0.75 2.10
CA ASN A 214 23.93 -0.54 1.28
C ASN A 214 25.04 0.21 2.05
N GLU A 215 24.83 0.52 3.33
CA GLU A 215 25.85 1.11 4.18
C GLU A 215 26.95 0.09 4.49
N GLU A 216 28.20 0.55 4.65
CA GLU A 216 29.37 -0.32 4.85
C GLU A 216 29.32 -1.08 6.19
N ASN A 217 28.84 -0.42 7.25
CA ASN A 217 28.66 -1.00 8.58
C ASN A 217 27.21 -0.79 9.04
N PRO A 218 26.25 -1.53 8.45
CA PRO A 218 24.84 -1.22 8.67
C PRO A 218 24.41 -1.61 10.08
N ILE A 219 23.57 -0.76 10.67
CA ILE A 219 23.00 -0.93 12.00
C ILE A 219 21.52 -1.26 11.87
N LEU A 220 21.07 -2.35 12.48
CA LEU A 220 19.65 -2.66 12.62
C LEU A 220 19.25 -2.53 14.08
N THR A 221 18.32 -1.60 14.36
CA THR A 221 17.78 -1.37 15.70
C THR A 221 16.39 -1.96 15.82
N ILE A 222 16.16 -2.75 16.87
CA ILE A 222 14.89 -3.44 17.11
C ILE A 222 14.36 -3.03 18.48
N ASP A 223 13.12 -2.54 18.51
CA ASP A 223 12.30 -2.43 19.71
C ASP A 223 11.70 -3.78 20.03
N LEU A 224 12.07 -4.33 21.17
CA LEU A 224 11.60 -5.63 21.62
C LEU A 224 10.16 -5.51 22.11
N ALA A 225 9.36 -6.54 21.82
CA ALA A 225 7.98 -6.65 22.26
C ALA A 225 7.83 -6.59 23.79
N LYS A 226 8.87 -7.06 24.50
CA LYS A 226 8.92 -7.19 25.95
C LYS A 226 10.31 -6.91 26.45
N TYR A 227 10.37 -6.32 27.64
CA TYR A 227 11.61 -6.23 28.40
C TYR A 227 12.05 -7.64 28.81
N ILE A 228 13.26 -8.02 28.40
CA ILE A 228 13.84 -9.33 28.68
C ILE A 228 15.26 -9.20 29.23
N ARG A 229 15.65 -10.19 30.04
CA ARG A 229 17.05 -10.47 30.30
C ARG A 229 17.58 -11.34 29.15
N PRO A 230 18.46 -10.82 28.28
CA PRO A 230 18.82 -11.52 27.05
C PRO A 230 19.77 -12.70 27.34
N ILE A 231 19.59 -13.80 26.61
CA ILE A 231 20.36 -15.04 26.77
C ILE A 231 21.10 -15.40 25.49
N SER A 232 20.46 -15.20 24.34
CA SER A 232 21.06 -15.44 23.04
C SER A 232 20.31 -14.68 21.96
N VAL A 233 20.98 -14.50 20.84
CA VAL A 233 20.32 -14.12 19.59
C VAL A 233 20.49 -15.25 18.59
N SER A 234 19.58 -15.36 17.64
CA SER A 234 19.80 -16.19 16.45
C SER A 234 19.62 -15.37 15.19
N TYR A 235 20.40 -15.74 14.18
CA TYR A 235 20.25 -15.26 12.82
C TYR A 235 19.95 -16.45 11.91
N GLN A 236 18.96 -16.29 11.05
CA GLN A 236 18.59 -17.27 10.04
C GLN A 236 18.48 -16.61 8.68
N HIS A 237 19.14 -17.20 7.68
CA HIS A 237 19.02 -16.83 6.27
C HIS A 237 17.94 -17.69 5.56
N SER A 238 17.43 -17.21 4.43
CA SER A 238 16.67 -18.03 3.47
C SER A 238 17.47 -19.26 3.01
N LYS A 239 16.79 -20.25 2.43
CA LYS A 239 17.44 -21.52 2.02
C LYS A 239 18.59 -21.27 1.03
N TRP A 240 19.72 -21.92 1.30
CA TRP A 240 20.92 -21.93 0.44
C TRP A 240 21.61 -23.31 0.48
N SER A 241 22.38 -23.66 -0.54
CA SER A 241 22.98 -24.99 -0.71
C SER A 241 24.50 -24.94 -0.63
N GLY A 242 25.07 -25.27 0.53
CA GLY A 242 26.53 -25.35 0.76
C GLY A 242 27.27 -24.02 0.87
N ILE A 243 26.86 -22.99 0.11
CA ILE A 243 27.50 -21.67 0.11
C ILE A 243 26.52 -20.65 0.71
N VAL A 244 27.00 -19.87 1.68
CA VAL A 244 26.22 -18.77 2.26
C VAL A 244 26.14 -17.63 1.24
N PRO A 245 24.94 -17.04 1.01
CA PRO A 245 24.81 -15.93 0.07
C PRO A 245 25.68 -14.74 0.44
N ASP A 246 26.30 -14.15 -0.59
CA ASP A 246 27.23 -13.02 -0.54
C ASP A 246 26.76 -11.84 0.33
N GLY A 247 25.48 -11.48 0.21
CA GLY A 247 24.88 -10.38 0.99
C GLY A 247 24.49 -10.73 2.42
N ALA A 248 24.64 -11.98 2.86
CA ALA A 248 24.34 -12.36 4.25
C ALA A 248 25.39 -11.75 5.19
N PRO A 249 25.02 -11.29 6.40
CA PRO A 249 25.98 -10.93 7.42
C PRO A 249 26.87 -12.13 7.75
N SER A 250 28.19 -11.92 7.77
CA SER A 250 29.18 -12.92 8.17
C SER A 250 29.67 -12.67 9.59
N ARG A 251 29.83 -11.40 9.98
CA ARG A 251 30.22 -10.97 11.33
C ARG A 251 29.40 -9.81 11.82
N TYR A 252 28.98 -9.89 13.07
CA TYR A 252 28.19 -8.84 13.71
C TYR A 252 28.38 -8.78 15.22
N ASP A 253 28.14 -7.59 15.77
CA ASP A 253 28.04 -7.36 17.21
C ASP A 253 26.59 -7.11 17.61
N VAL A 254 26.30 -7.39 18.88
CA VAL A 254 24.98 -7.23 19.48
C VAL A 254 25.11 -6.33 20.71
N LEU A 255 24.41 -5.21 20.70
CA LEU A 255 24.47 -4.20 21.75
C LEU A 255 23.06 -3.92 22.30
N ALA A 256 22.96 -3.75 23.60
CA ALA A 256 21.76 -3.24 24.25
C ALA A 256 21.75 -1.71 24.23
N CYS A 257 20.58 -1.12 23.99
CA CYS A 257 20.38 0.30 24.23
C CYS A 257 19.96 0.50 25.69
N LEU A 258 20.74 1.29 26.43
CA LEU A 258 20.44 1.63 27.83
C LEU A 258 19.47 2.83 27.94
N ASP A 259 19.26 3.55 26.84
CA ASP A 259 18.28 4.63 26.72
C ASP A 259 17.47 4.49 25.43
N TYR A 260 16.35 5.23 25.37
CA TYR A 260 15.41 5.18 24.25
C TYR A 260 16.03 5.57 22.90
N TYR A 261 17.04 6.44 22.89
CA TYR A 261 17.68 6.91 21.66
C TYR A 261 18.95 6.13 21.29
N CYS A 262 19.31 5.10 22.07
CA CYS A 262 20.54 4.32 21.91
C CYS A 262 21.82 5.18 21.96
N ASN A 263 21.82 6.27 22.73
CA ASN A 263 23.05 7.07 22.91
C ASN A 263 24.07 6.35 23.81
N ASN A 264 23.58 5.54 24.76
CA ASN A 264 24.35 4.69 25.64
C ASN A 264 24.15 3.23 25.25
N LEU A 265 25.24 2.58 24.84
CA LEU A 265 25.25 1.21 24.35
C LEU A 265 26.04 0.30 25.30
N GLU A 266 25.52 -0.89 25.55
CA GLU A 266 26.21 -1.95 26.30
C GLU A 266 26.43 -3.18 25.40
N PRO A 267 27.67 -3.66 25.21
CA PRO A 267 27.92 -4.84 24.39
C PRO A 267 27.44 -6.13 25.08
N LEU A 268 26.48 -6.81 24.45
CA LEU A 268 25.94 -8.09 24.89
C LEU A 268 26.79 -9.25 24.35
N ALA A 269 26.99 -9.28 23.04
CA ALA A 269 27.83 -10.25 22.36
C ALA A 269 28.63 -9.55 21.26
N THR A 270 29.88 -9.97 21.08
CA THR A 270 30.79 -9.38 20.10
C THR A 270 31.33 -10.45 19.18
N ASN A 271 31.54 -10.11 17.91
CA ASN A 271 32.09 -10.98 16.89
C ASN A 271 31.30 -12.29 16.72
N CYS A 272 29.97 -12.20 16.75
CA CYS A 272 29.10 -13.30 16.34
C CYS A 272 29.40 -13.62 14.87
N GLU A 273 29.54 -14.91 14.54
CA GLU A 273 29.90 -15.36 13.20
C GLU A 273 28.76 -16.19 12.61
N TYR A 274 28.38 -15.87 11.37
CA TYR A 274 27.51 -16.70 10.55
C TYR A 274 28.32 -17.29 9.41
N LYS A 275 28.23 -18.61 9.21
CA LYS A 275 29.02 -19.31 8.19
C LYS A 275 28.40 -20.62 7.76
N ALA A 276 28.87 -21.19 6.67
CA ALA A 276 28.45 -22.54 6.29
C ALA A 276 28.87 -23.56 7.36
N THR A 277 27.92 -24.36 7.83
CA THR A 277 28.15 -25.48 8.75
C THR A 277 27.93 -26.81 8.03
N SER A 278 28.58 -27.88 8.52
CA SER A 278 28.46 -29.23 7.93
C SER A 278 27.05 -29.80 7.99
N ASP A 279 26.28 -29.44 9.02
CA ASP A 279 24.88 -29.80 9.20
C ASP A 279 23.92 -28.91 8.38
N ASN A 280 24.45 -27.98 7.59
CA ASN A 280 23.70 -27.04 6.75
C ASN A 280 22.62 -26.26 7.52
N LYS A 281 22.78 -26.07 8.84
CA LYS A 281 21.83 -25.31 9.67
C LYS A 281 21.81 -23.85 9.22
N LYS A 282 20.62 -23.42 8.84
CA LYS A 282 20.37 -22.06 8.32
C LYS A 282 20.20 -21.05 9.42
N GLU A 283 19.73 -21.49 10.59
CA GLU A 283 19.68 -20.71 11.82
C GLU A 283 20.91 -21.02 12.68
N GLN A 284 21.57 -19.96 13.15
CA GLN A 284 22.75 -20.06 14.02
C GLN A 284 22.59 -19.13 15.22
N PHE A 285 23.03 -19.62 16.37
CA PHE A 285 22.89 -18.94 17.64
C PHE A 285 24.20 -18.25 18.03
N CYS A 286 24.09 -17.03 18.55
CA CYS A 286 25.16 -16.34 19.26
C CYS A 286 24.75 -16.18 20.72
N SER A 287 25.47 -16.87 21.62
CA SER A 287 25.18 -16.85 23.05
C SER A 287 25.66 -15.55 23.70
N ILE A 288 24.86 -15.01 24.61
CA ILE A 288 25.21 -13.84 25.42
C ILE A 288 25.80 -14.36 26.73
N PRO A 289 27.01 -13.92 27.13
CA PRO A 289 27.67 -14.41 28.34
C PRO A 289 26.84 -14.14 29.60
N PHE A 290 26.47 -15.21 30.31
CA PHE A 290 25.62 -15.14 31.50
C PHE A 290 26.27 -14.47 32.71
N ASN A 291 27.61 -14.37 32.71
CA ASN A 291 28.40 -13.76 33.80
C ASN A 291 28.28 -12.24 33.86
N LYS A 292 27.74 -11.60 32.81
CA LYS A 292 27.32 -10.22 32.84
C LYS A 292 25.86 -10.22 33.28
N ASN A 293 25.59 -9.74 34.50
CA ASN A 293 24.22 -9.49 34.98
C ASN A 293 23.62 -8.34 34.17
N HIS A 294 23.28 -8.59 32.90
CA HIS A 294 22.62 -7.62 32.05
C HIS A 294 21.26 -7.29 32.65
N SER A 295 20.97 -6.00 32.73
CA SER A 295 19.64 -5.53 33.10
C SER A 295 18.63 -5.98 32.05
N SER A 296 17.34 -5.94 32.40
CA SER A 296 16.30 -6.17 31.42
C SER A 296 16.34 -5.09 30.34
N ILE A 297 16.33 -5.48 29.06
CA ILE A 297 16.45 -4.58 27.92
C ILE A 297 15.16 -4.57 27.11
N GLY A 298 14.81 -3.40 26.58
CA GLY A 298 13.66 -3.21 25.69
C GLY A 298 14.03 -2.88 24.24
N LYS A 299 15.30 -2.57 23.97
CA LYS A 299 15.79 -2.19 22.64
C LYS A 299 17.21 -2.71 22.43
N ILE A 300 17.50 -3.18 21.23
CA ILE A 300 18.75 -3.85 20.87
C ILE A 300 19.23 -3.40 19.48
N GLN A 301 20.55 -3.37 19.28
CA GLN A 301 21.18 -3.09 17.99
C GLN A 301 22.04 -4.26 17.52
N PHE A 302 21.92 -4.56 16.24
CA PHE A 302 22.81 -5.44 15.49
C PHE A 302 23.73 -4.57 14.64
N HIS A 303 25.03 -4.62 14.91
CA HIS A 303 26.03 -3.91 14.12
C HIS A 303 26.68 -4.91 13.18
N PHE A 304 26.27 -4.91 11.92
CA PHE A 304 26.84 -5.78 10.91
C PHE A 304 28.19 -5.22 10.50
N ARG A 305 29.25 -5.98 10.76
CA ARG A 305 30.64 -5.58 10.48
C ARG A 305 31.09 -6.00 9.10
N GLN A 306 30.66 -7.19 8.68
CA GLN A 306 31.08 -7.82 7.44
C GLN A 306 29.92 -8.66 6.89
N ASN A 307 29.78 -8.69 5.57
CA ASN A 307 28.97 -9.68 4.86
C ASN A 307 29.88 -10.79 4.27
N HIS A 308 29.33 -11.69 3.46
CA HIS A 308 30.10 -12.77 2.84
C HIS A 308 30.84 -12.35 1.55
N GLY A 309 30.78 -11.07 1.16
CA GLY A 309 31.55 -10.48 0.07
C GLY A 309 30.78 -10.35 -1.24
N ASN A 310 31.47 -9.97 -2.33
CA ASN A 310 30.97 -9.83 -3.71
C ASN A 310 29.79 -8.86 -3.96
N VAL A 311 29.16 -8.34 -2.90
CA VAL A 311 28.11 -7.33 -2.96
C VAL A 311 28.33 -6.30 -1.85
N MET A 312 28.04 -5.03 -2.14
CA MET A 312 28.05 -3.97 -1.12
C MET A 312 26.90 -4.09 -0.13
N LYS A 313 25.80 -4.72 -0.56
CA LYS A 313 24.55 -4.80 0.18
C LYS A 313 24.60 -5.89 1.25
N THR A 314 24.17 -5.57 2.46
CA THR A 314 23.97 -6.56 3.55
C THR A 314 22.47 -6.77 3.77
N CYS A 315 22.02 -8.02 3.81
CA CYS A 315 20.61 -8.41 3.93
C CYS A 315 20.38 -9.42 5.07
N ALA A 316 19.56 -9.03 6.05
CA ALA A 316 19.17 -9.86 7.19
C ALA A 316 17.72 -10.38 7.03
N HIS A 317 17.54 -11.71 6.96
CA HIS A 317 16.24 -12.36 6.74
C HIS A 317 15.41 -12.56 8.00
N SER A 318 15.94 -13.21 9.03
CA SER A 318 15.21 -13.44 10.28
C SER A 318 16.16 -13.35 11.47
N ILE A 319 15.78 -12.55 12.45
CA ILE A 319 16.52 -12.34 13.69
C ILE A 319 15.60 -12.64 14.86
N ARG A 320 16.11 -13.42 15.81
CA ARG A 320 15.41 -13.73 17.06
C ARG A 320 16.26 -13.29 18.24
N VAL A 321 15.61 -12.77 19.27
CA VAL A 321 16.26 -12.32 20.50
C VAL A 321 15.63 -13.08 21.65
N TYR A 322 16.33 -14.08 22.16
CA TYR A 322 15.86 -14.95 23.21
C TYR A 322 16.25 -14.39 24.57
N GLY A 323 15.29 -14.38 25.48
CA GLY A 323 15.56 -13.96 26.84
C GLY A 323 14.46 -14.35 27.81
N GLU A 324 14.77 -14.13 29.07
CA GLU A 324 13.89 -14.38 30.19
C GLU A 324 13.02 -13.16 30.50
N THR A 325 11.74 -13.40 30.73
CA THR A 325 10.80 -12.40 31.23
C THR A 325 9.96 -12.95 32.38
N LYS A 326 9.49 -12.05 33.25
CA LYS A 326 8.51 -12.38 34.29
C LYS A 326 7.07 -12.19 33.78
N GLU A 327 6.89 -11.56 32.62
CA GLU A 327 5.58 -11.36 32.04
C GLU A 327 5.10 -12.63 31.36
N VAL A 328 3.88 -13.07 31.68
CA VAL A 328 3.27 -14.24 31.06
C VAL A 328 3.03 -13.95 29.56
N PRO A 329 3.59 -14.76 28.65
CA PRO A 329 3.28 -14.65 27.23
C PRO A 329 1.79 -14.93 27.04
N LYS A 330 1.05 -13.96 26.49
CA LYS A 330 -0.38 -14.15 26.19
C LYS A 330 -0.50 -15.01 24.92
N VAL A 331 -0.36 -16.33 25.06
CA VAL A 331 -0.74 -17.27 24.00
C VAL A 331 -2.26 -17.30 23.98
N LYS A 332 -2.87 -16.63 22.99
CA LYS A 332 -4.31 -16.73 22.77
C LYS A 332 -4.58 -18.00 21.98
N GLU A 333 -5.41 -18.88 22.51
CA GLU A 333 -5.96 -19.98 21.72
C GLU A 333 -6.70 -19.44 20.50
N ARG A 334 -6.63 -20.19 19.40
CA ARG A 334 -7.31 -19.86 18.15
C ARG A 334 -8.81 -19.86 18.38
N THR A 335 -9.42 -18.68 18.26
CA THR A 335 -10.87 -18.52 18.39
C THR A 335 -11.58 -18.83 17.07
N LEU A 336 -12.87 -19.16 17.12
CA LEU A 336 -13.70 -19.41 15.93
C LEU A 336 -13.63 -18.25 14.92
N LYS A 337 -13.65 -17.00 15.41
CA LYS A 337 -13.53 -15.80 14.57
C LYS A 337 -12.22 -15.73 13.81
N GLN A 338 -11.12 -16.19 14.43
CA GLN A 338 -9.82 -16.22 13.77
C GLN A 338 -9.79 -17.30 12.69
N ALA A 339 -10.42 -18.46 12.95
CA ALA A 339 -10.56 -19.51 11.95
C ALA A 339 -11.41 -19.07 10.75
N GLU A 340 -12.54 -18.41 11.00
CA GLU A 340 -13.38 -17.80 9.95
C GLU A 340 -12.60 -16.78 9.13
N THR A 341 -11.85 -15.89 9.79
CA THR A 341 -11.01 -14.89 9.11
C THR A 341 -9.97 -15.55 8.21
N CYS A 342 -9.26 -16.57 8.69
CA CYS A 342 -8.27 -17.27 7.86
C CYS A 342 -8.91 -17.98 6.67
N SER A 343 -10.06 -18.62 6.87
CA SER A 343 -10.80 -19.31 5.81
C SER A 343 -11.27 -18.33 4.73
N GLU A 344 -11.81 -17.17 5.12
CA GLU A 344 -12.23 -16.10 4.20
C GLU A 344 -11.04 -15.57 3.38
N LEU A 345 -9.95 -15.19 4.05
CA LEU A 345 -8.74 -14.71 3.39
C LEU A 345 -8.14 -15.75 2.43
N THR A 346 -8.14 -17.02 2.82
CA THR A 346 -7.66 -18.12 1.96
C THR A 346 -8.55 -18.29 0.74
N TYR A 347 -9.87 -18.26 0.92
CA TYR A 347 -10.81 -18.37 -0.18
C TYR A 347 -10.64 -17.23 -1.18
N ASP A 348 -10.57 -15.99 -0.70
CA ASP A 348 -10.43 -14.81 -1.56
C ASP A 348 -9.06 -14.76 -2.22
N TYR A 349 -7.98 -15.22 -1.57
CA TYR A 349 -6.67 -15.38 -2.21
C TYR A 349 -6.75 -16.26 -3.46
N HIS A 350 -7.37 -17.45 -3.36
CA HIS A 350 -7.42 -18.41 -4.45
C HIS A 350 -8.49 -18.13 -5.51
N HIS A 351 -9.62 -17.53 -5.13
CA HIS A 351 -10.79 -17.40 -6.02
C HIS A 351 -11.13 -15.96 -6.37
N LYS A 352 -10.73 -14.98 -5.55
CA LYS A 352 -11.05 -13.56 -5.71
C LYS A 352 -9.84 -12.66 -5.51
N SER A 353 -8.81 -12.85 -6.33
CA SER A 353 -7.55 -12.08 -6.25
C SER A 353 -7.76 -10.56 -6.14
N TRP A 354 -8.78 -10.00 -6.81
CA TRP A 354 -9.10 -8.58 -6.68
C TRP A 354 -9.58 -8.20 -5.27
N THR A 355 -10.50 -8.98 -4.69
CA THR A 355 -11.01 -8.77 -3.33
C THR A 355 -9.88 -8.89 -2.32
N TYR A 356 -9.08 -9.96 -2.42
CA TYR A 356 -7.93 -10.18 -1.55
C TYR A 356 -6.99 -8.99 -1.57
N ASN A 357 -6.60 -8.54 -2.76
CA ASN A 357 -5.60 -7.48 -2.88
C ASN A 357 -6.13 -6.10 -2.45
N MET A 358 -7.41 -5.78 -2.70
CA MET A 358 -7.95 -4.43 -2.53
C MET A 358 -8.82 -4.23 -1.29
N LEU A 359 -9.60 -5.23 -0.92
CA LEU A 359 -10.64 -5.10 0.10
C LEU A 359 -10.21 -5.70 1.44
N ASP A 360 -9.52 -6.83 1.40
CA ASP A 360 -9.21 -7.58 2.60
C ASP A 360 -8.18 -6.90 3.49
N TYR A 361 -8.35 -7.09 4.80
CA TYR A 361 -7.38 -6.65 5.80
C TYR A 361 -6.38 -7.77 6.06
N LYS A 362 -5.25 -7.73 5.35
CA LYS A 362 -4.32 -8.88 5.23
C LYS A 362 -2.82 -8.48 5.23
N ASN A 363 -2.33 -8.08 6.39
CA ASN A 363 -0.89 -7.89 6.61
C ASN A 363 -0.29 -9.09 7.35
N CYS A 364 1.04 -9.15 7.40
CA CYS A 364 1.74 -10.22 8.10
C CYS A 364 1.30 -10.33 9.57
N THR A 365 1.11 -9.21 10.27
CA THR A 365 0.67 -9.24 11.68
C THR A 365 -0.66 -9.96 11.86
N ILE A 366 -1.64 -9.72 10.98
CA ILE A 366 -2.96 -10.37 11.04
C ILE A 366 -2.84 -11.86 10.72
N LEU A 367 -2.15 -12.21 9.63
CA LEU A 367 -2.05 -13.61 9.19
C LEU A 367 -1.35 -14.47 10.24
N TYR A 368 -0.24 -13.98 10.80
CA TYR A 368 0.52 -14.71 11.82
C TYR A 368 -0.16 -14.71 13.20
N SER A 369 -0.79 -13.61 13.62
CA SER A 369 -1.49 -13.58 14.93
C SER A 369 -2.75 -14.45 14.99
N ASN A 370 -3.32 -14.78 13.82
CA ASN A 370 -4.50 -15.64 13.70
C ASN A 370 -4.15 -17.09 13.33
N ASP A 371 -2.85 -17.42 13.22
CA ASP A 371 -2.34 -18.74 12.83
C ASP A 371 -2.86 -19.22 11.46
N CYS A 372 -3.00 -18.30 10.49
CA CYS A 372 -3.55 -18.61 9.17
C CYS A 372 -2.58 -19.37 8.25
N CYS A 373 -1.27 -19.35 8.54
CA CYS A 373 -0.25 -19.91 7.65
C CYS A 373 -0.35 -21.44 7.49
N THR A 374 -1.05 -22.12 8.41
CA THR A 374 -1.36 -23.55 8.28
C THR A 374 -2.39 -23.83 7.18
N GLU A 375 -3.29 -22.89 6.93
CA GLU A 375 -4.36 -22.98 5.91
C GLU A 375 -3.93 -22.39 4.56
N CYS A 376 -3.23 -21.25 4.60
CA CYS A 376 -2.70 -20.58 3.41
C CYS A 376 -1.22 -20.18 3.63
N PRO A 377 -0.27 -21.10 3.41
CA PRO A 377 1.15 -20.80 3.59
C PRO A 377 1.66 -19.73 2.62
N GLU A 378 1.18 -19.75 1.37
CA GLU A 378 1.48 -18.77 0.34
C GLU A 378 1.02 -17.34 0.73
N CYS A 379 -0.14 -17.19 1.37
CA CYS A 379 -0.59 -15.91 1.91
C CYS A 379 0.44 -15.31 2.89
N CYS A 380 1.05 -16.15 3.73
CA CYS A 380 2.06 -15.71 4.70
C CYS A 380 3.44 -15.48 4.06
N ASP A 381 3.77 -16.23 3.01
CA ASP A 381 5.02 -16.03 2.28
C ASP A 381 5.04 -14.66 1.58
N GLU A 382 3.92 -14.28 0.96
CA GLU A 382 3.78 -13.05 0.16
C GLU A 382 3.40 -11.80 0.97
N CYS A 383 2.94 -11.95 2.22
CA CYS A 383 2.37 -10.86 3.01
C CYS A 383 3.29 -9.61 3.10
N LEU A 384 2.65 -8.44 3.25
CA LEU A 384 3.32 -7.17 3.54
C LEU A 384 3.22 -6.85 5.03
N ILE A 385 4.25 -6.23 5.61
CA ILE A 385 4.23 -5.73 6.99
C ILE A 385 3.18 -4.62 7.11
N GLN A 386 3.28 -3.64 6.23
CA GLN A 386 2.30 -2.58 6.07
C GLN A 386 1.60 -2.76 4.73
N ASP A 387 0.36 -3.22 4.76
CA ASP A 387 -0.46 -3.43 3.56
C ASP A 387 -1.47 -2.30 3.32
N THR A 388 -1.87 -2.11 2.06
CA THR A 388 -2.89 -1.13 1.68
C THR A 388 -4.27 -1.75 1.83
N ASN A 389 -5.03 -1.26 2.81
CA ASN A 389 -6.38 -1.75 3.08
C ASN A 389 -7.47 -0.82 2.49
N TRP A 390 -8.67 -1.37 2.33
CA TRP A 390 -9.86 -0.62 1.90
C TRP A 390 -10.10 0.64 2.73
N SER A 391 -9.82 0.61 4.03
CA SER A 391 -9.98 1.79 4.89
C SER A 391 -9.08 2.96 4.43
N THR A 392 -7.84 2.68 4.02
CA THR A 392 -6.92 3.70 3.50
C THR A 392 -7.37 4.20 2.13
N ILE A 393 -7.78 3.28 1.23
CA ILE A 393 -8.25 3.62 -0.12
C ILE A 393 -9.54 4.44 -0.04
N GLY A 394 -10.50 4.00 0.77
CA GLY A 394 -11.76 4.68 1.00
C GLY A 394 -11.57 6.10 1.54
N ASN A 395 -10.69 6.27 2.52
CA ASN A 395 -10.40 7.61 3.06
C ASN A 395 -9.73 8.51 2.00
N SER A 396 -8.81 7.96 1.21
CA SER A 396 -8.15 8.68 0.11
C SER A 396 -9.14 9.10 -0.97
N CYS A 397 -10.07 8.21 -1.36
CA CYS A 397 -11.15 8.50 -2.29
C CYS A 397 -12.10 9.57 -1.75
N LEU A 398 -12.46 9.53 -0.47
CA LEU A 398 -13.31 10.56 0.16
C LEU A 398 -12.64 11.93 0.16
N ILE A 399 -11.33 11.99 0.44
CA ILE A 399 -10.55 13.23 0.37
C ILE A 399 -10.54 13.77 -1.06
N LEU A 400 -10.26 12.90 -2.06
CA LEU A 400 -10.29 13.27 -3.48
C LEU A 400 -11.65 13.81 -3.91
N ILE A 401 -12.74 13.14 -3.55
CA ILE A 401 -14.11 13.59 -3.83
C ILE A 401 -14.37 14.95 -3.18
N SER A 402 -13.92 15.14 -1.93
CA SER A 402 -14.08 16.42 -1.22
C SER A 402 -13.32 17.56 -1.90
N ILE A 403 -12.10 17.31 -2.39
CA ILE A 403 -11.30 18.30 -3.14
C ILE A 403 -12.00 18.64 -4.47
N LEU A 404 -12.47 17.63 -5.21
CA LEU A 404 -13.19 17.84 -6.47
C LEU A 404 -14.47 18.65 -6.27
N LEU A 405 -15.24 18.36 -5.20
CA LEU A 405 -16.42 19.14 -4.83
C LEU A 405 -16.06 20.59 -4.46
N ALA A 406 -14.99 20.80 -3.70
CA ALA A 406 -14.53 22.14 -3.35
C ALA A 406 -14.11 22.96 -4.58
N LEU A 407 -13.38 22.33 -5.52
CA LEU A 407 -13.01 22.96 -6.80
C LEU A 407 -14.25 23.29 -7.64
N PHE A 408 -15.22 22.37 -7.71
CA PHE A 408 -16.47 22.58 -8.42
C PHE A 408 -17.27 23.76 -7.85
N VAL A 409 -17.42 23.83 -6.52
CA VAL A 409 -18.07 24.97 -5.84
C VAL A 409 -17.28 26.27 -6.09
N GLY A 410 -15.95 26.23 -6.03
CA GLY A 410 -15.09 27.37 -6.33
C GLY A 410 -15.29 27.89 -7.74
N LEU A 411 -15.42 27.00 -8.74
CA LEU A 411 -15.72 27.38 -10.13
C LEU A 411 -17.10 28.03 -10.25
N ILE A 412 -18.12 27.51 -9.56
CA ILE A 412 -19.46 28.13 -9.55
C ILE A 412 -19.40 29.55 -8.98
N ILE A 413 -18.72 29.73 -7.84
CA ILE A 413 -18.57 31.04 -7.20
C ILE A 413 -17.79 31.99 -8.13
N TYR A 414 -16.70 31.52 -8.73
CA TYR A 414 -15.91 32.31 -9.68
C TYR A 414 -16.76 32.80 -10.85
N CYS A 415 -17.56 31.92 -11.47
CA CYS A 415 -18.47 32.29 -12.55
C CYS A 415 -19.49 33.34 -12.09
N ALA A 416 -20.11 33.17 -10.91
CA ALA A 416 -21.09 34.12 -10.38
C ALA A 416 -20.47 35.50 -10.08
N VAL A 417 -19.21 35.53 -9.61
CA VAL A 417 -18.49 36.79 -9.37
C VAL A 417 -18.13 37.48 -10.68
N GLN A 418 -17.70 36.74 -11.70
CA GLN A 418 -17.43 37.31 -13.03
C GLN A 418 -18.69 37.94 -13.63
N GLU A 419 -19.82 37.25 -13.53
CA GLU A 419 -21.13 37.77 -13.95
C GLU A 419 -21.50 39.08 -13.21
N ALA A 420 -21.36 39.11 -11.88
CA ALA A 420 -21.64 40.33 -11.10
C ALA A 420 -20.71 41.50 -11.44
N ILE A 421 -19.44 41.23 -11.78
CA ILE A 421 -18.48 42.25 -12.23
C ILE A 421 -18.88 42.79 -13.61
N GLU A 422 -19.30 41.90 -14.52
CA GLU A 422 -19.73 42.29 -15.87
C GLU A 422 -20.99 43.17 -15.82
N ASP A 423 -21.98 42.80 -15.01
CA ASP A 423 -23.19 43.59 -14.74
C ASP A 423 -22.85 44.97 -14.15
N ALA A 424 -21.93 45.03 -13.17
CA ALA A 424 -21.50 46.28 -12.55
C ALA A 424 -20.80 47.20 -13.56
N ASN A 425 -19.97 46.64 -14.44
CA ASN A 425 -19.28 47.38 -15.49
C ASN A 425 -20.25 47.93 -16.55
N GLU A 426 -21.28 47.16 -16.94
CA GLU A 426 -22.31 47.62 -17.87
C GLU A 426 -23.13 48.77 -17.27
N MET A 427 -23.48 48.70 -15.98
CA MET A 427 -24.16 49.80 -15.28
C MET A 427 -23.29 51.08 -15.19
N ILE A 428 -22.00 50.95 -14.91
CA ILE A 428 -21.08 52.10 -14.89
C ILE A 428 -21.00 52.74 -16.28
N ARG A 429 -20.93 51.94 -17.35
CA ARG A 429 -20.90 52.43 -18.72
C ARG A 429 -22.17 53.21 -19.09
N LEU A 430 -23.35 52.65 -18.81
CA LEU A 430 -24.63 53.32 -19.07
C LEU A 430 -24.76 54.64 -18.31
N LYS A 431 -24.28 54.69 -17.06
CA LYS A 431 -24.29 55.92 -16.25
C LYS A 431 -23.36 57.00 -16.81
N ASN A 432 -22.25 56.62 -17.43
CA ASN A 432 -21.33 57.55 -18.09
C ASN A 432 -21.87 58.03 -19.46
N GLU A 433 -22.68 57.25 -20.15
CA GLU A 433 -23.32 57.65 -21.42
C GLU A 433 -24.53 58.59 -21.21
N LEU A 434 -25.17 58.54 -20.03
CA LEU A 434 -26.30 59.40 -19.66
C LEU A 434 -25.91 60.78 -19.08
N LYS A 435 -24.61 61.02 -18.86
CA LYS A 435 -24.08 62.23 -18.23
C LYS A 435 -23.28 63.05 -19.24
#